data_AF-A0A0L6U0X4-F1
#
_entry.id   AF-A0A0L6U0X4-F1
#
_cell.length_a   1.000
_cell.length_b   1.000
_cell.length_c   1.000
_cell.angle_alpha   90.00
_cell.angle_beta   90.00
_cell.angle_gamma   90.00
#
_symmetry.space_group_name_H-M   'P 1'
#
loop_
_entity.id
_entity.type
_entity.pdbx_description
1 polymer ?
#
loop_
_entity_poly.entity_id
_entity_poly.type
_entity_poly.pdbx_seq_one_letter_code
_entity_poly.pdbx_strand_id
1 'polypeptide(L)'
;MLKNLLRLIKGGKKEKPVIDYERIYLEGMIRTMEAKKLDFDNKELAQRLFFYIVKYFEVVEMENKSLENHESMIVFNHVLMDTMKGLTPEDMMTIFPPAKTYDGEKWGIKDYFTTMAALNEHGIDKQIGTEEAALNLLWDFMNPSVMKYRVKIMSVMSNLNRLETGQGLMERFIEDQELNLPVYRAYTDNKGKSFLLDENGKSIPVIKRLPRYLKLAK
;
A
#
# COMPACT_ATOMS: atom_id res chain seq x y z
N MET A 1 43.06 -19.49 -45.18
CA MET A 1 42.16 -19.83 -44.05
C MET A 1 42.49 -18.92 -42.86
N LEU A 2 41.74 -17.82 -42.70
CA LEU A 2 41.85 -16.90 -41.56
C LEU A 2 40.75 -17.27 -40.55
N LYS A 3 41.13 -17.85 -39.41
CA LYS A 3 40.21 -18.08 -38.28
C LYS A 3 40.04 -16.79 -37.49
N ASN A 4 38.85 -16.20 -37.56
CA ASN A 4 38.42 -15.11 -36.69
C ASN A 4 38.47 -15.56 -35.22
N LEU A 5 39.34 -14.95 -34.42
CA LEU A 5 39.39 -15.08 -32.96
C LEU A 5 38.42 -14.06 -32.35
N LEU A 6 37.17 -14.45 -32.17
CA LEU A 6 36.24 -13.73 -31.29
C LEU A 6 36.69 -13.92 -29.83
N ARG A 7 37.20 -12.85 -29.20
CA ARG A 7 37.46 -12.82 -27.76
C ARG A 7 36.16 -12.56 -27.00
N LEU A 8 35.76 -13.50 -26.15
CA LEU A 8 34.64 -13.35 -25.23
C LEU A 8 34.98 -12.28 -24.18
N ILE A 9 34.27 -11.15 -24.16
CA ILE A 9 34.36 -10.18 -23.08
C ILE A 9 33.68 -10.79 -21.86
N LYS A 10 34.45 -11.17 -20.84
CA LYS A 10 33.90 -11.58 -19.54
C LYS A 10 33.18 -10.36 -18.94
N GLY A 11 31.85 -10.35 -19.03
CA GLY A 11 31.03 -9.37 -18.32
C GLY A 11 31.25 -9.54 -16.82
N GLY A 12 31.99 -8.62 -16.20
CA GLY A 12 32.01 -8.52 -14.75
C GLY A 12 30.57 -8.29 -14.29
N LYS A 13 30.04 -9.15 -13.42
CA LYS A 13 28.81 -8.86 -12.67
C LYS A 13 29.10 -7.61 -11.84
N LYS A 14 28.82 -6.43 -12.40
CA LYS A 14 28.71 -5.22 -11.60
C LYS A 14 27.53 -5.48 -10.66
N GLU A 15 27.80 -5.53 -9.37
CA GLU A 15 26.75 -5.50 -8.36
C GLU A 15 25.91 -4.26 -8.65
N LYS A 16 24.62 -4.47 -8.95
CA LYS A 16 23.69 -3.35 -9.14
C LYS A 16 23.61 -2.60 -7.81
N PRO A 17 23.72 -1.27 -7.79
CA PRO A 17 23.55 -0.51 -6.56
C PRO A 17 22.20 -0.85 -5.94
N VAL A 18 22.15 -0.97 -4.61
CA VAL A 18 20.90 -1.08 -3.88
C VAL A 18 20.17 0.26 -4.06
N ILE A 19 19.03 0.23 -4.75
CA ILE A 19 18.23 1.42 -5.03
C ILE A 19 17.29 1.64 -3.84
N ASP A 20 17.42 2.79 -3.18
CA ASP A 20 16.51 3.22 -2.12
C ASP A 20 15.24 3.84 -2.74
N TYR A 21 14.27 2.98 -3.03
CA TYR A 21 13.01 3.40 -3.64
C TYR A 21 12.15 4.26 -2.71
N GLU A 22 12.19 4.01 -1.39
CA GLU A 22 11.44 4.82 -0.41
C GLU A 22 11.89 6.28 -0.50
N ARG A 23 13.21 6.50 -0.45
CA ARG A 23 13.79 7.83 -0.59
C ARG A 23 13.49 8.47 -1.95
N ILE A 24 13.64 7.74 -3.04
CA ILE A 24 13.39 8.27 -4.39
C ILE A 24 11.94 8.75 -4.53
N TYR A 25 10.98 7.95 -4.07
CA TYR A 25 9.56 8.32 -4.16
C TYR A 25 9.22 9.47 -3.21
N LEU A 26 9.79 9.48 -2.00
CA LEU A 26 9.60 10.59 -1.06
C LEU A 26 10.17 11.91 -1.58
N GLU A 27 11.40 11.92 -2.12
CA GLU A 27 12.00 13.12 -2.72
C GLU A 27 11.20 13.60 -3.94
N GLY A 28 10.75 12.67 -4.80
CA GLY A 28 9.90 12.99 -5.96
C GLY A 28 8.56 13.59 -5.55
N MET A 29 7.94 13.05 -4.50
CA MET A 29 6.72 13.58 -3.90
C MET A 29 6.93 15.00 -3.38
N ILE A 30 7.93 15.23 -2.54
CA ILE A 30 8.22 16.55 -1.93
C ILE A 30 8.45 17.61 -3.01
N ARG A 31 9.30 17.33 -4.00
CA ARG A 31 9.57 18.27 -5.12
C ARG A 31 8.31 18.57 -5.92
N THR A 32 7.47 17.57 -6.15
CA THR A 32 6.21 17.76 -6.88
C THR A 32 5.22 18.60 -6.06
N MET A 33 5.13 18.39 -4.75
CA MET A 33 4.32 19.20 -3.85
C MET A 33 4.79 20.66 -3.84
N GLU A 34 6.09 20.90 -3.77
CA GLU A 34 6.67 22.26 -3.84
C GLU A 34 6.35 22.96 -5.15
N ALA A 35 6.49 22.27 -6.28
CA ALA A 35 6.12 22.81 -7.59
C ALA A 35 4.62 23.12 -7.68
N LYS A 36 3.76 22.24 -7.15
CA LYS A 36 2.30 22.41 -7.20
C LYS A 36 1.81 23.56 -6.31
N LYS A 37 2.55 23.92 -5.24
CA LYS A 37 2.26 25.15 -4.47
C LYS A 37 2.42 26.43 -5.30
N LEU A 38 3.29 26.40 -6.31
CA LEU A 38 3.52 27.53 -7.22
C LEU A 38 2.54 27.52 -8.41
N ASP A 39 2.04 26.34 -8.80
CA ASP A 39 1.14 26.13 -9.92
C ASP A 39 0.04 25.12 -9.53
N PHE A 40 -0.97 25.62 -8.81
CA PHE A 40 -1.98 24.80 -8.14
C PHE A 40 -2.85 24.01 -9.13
N ASP A 41 -3.21 24.59 -10.27
CA ASP A 41 -4.10 23.98 -11.26
C ASP A 41 -3.37 23.05 -12.25
N ASN A 42 -2.06 22.88 -12.08
CA ASN A 42 -1.26 22.04 -12.98
C ASN A 42 -1.65 20.55 -12.87
N LYS A 43 -2.27 20.05 -13.93
CA LYS A 43 -2.72 18.67 -14.06
C LYS A 43 -1.56 17.67 -14.09
N GLU A 44 -0.47 17.97 -14.79
CA GLU A 44 0.69 17.06 -14.85
C GLU A 44 1.34 16.89 -13.47
N LEU A 45 1.43 17.97 -12.69
CA LEU A 45 1.91 17.91 -11.31
C LEU A 45 0.95 17.10 -10.42
N ALA A 46 -0.37 17.21 -10.63
CA ALA A 46 -1.34 16.39 -9.91
C ALA A 46 -1.16 14.89 -10.23
N GLN A 47 -1.02 14.54 -11.51
CA GLN A 47 -0.76 13.17 -11.96
C GLN A 47 0.55 12.61 -11.37
N ARG A 48 1.63 13.41 -11.35
CA ARG A 48 2.91 13.03 -10.72
C ARG A 48 2.76 12.82 -9.22
N LEU A 49 2.01 13.68 -8.54
CA LEU A 49 1.81 13.58 -7.10
C LEU A 49 1.00 12.32 -6.74
N PHE A 50 -0.04 12.01 -7.51
CA PHE A 50 -0.77 10.74 -7.41
C PHE A 50 0.15 9.53 -7.57
N PHE A 51 1.02 9.55 -8.59
CA PHE A 51 2.01 8.50 -8.80
C PHE A 51 2.96 8.35 -7.60
N TYR A 52 3.63 9.42 -7.19
CA TYR A 52 4.66 9.35 -6.14
C TYR A 52 4.10 8.94 -4.79
N ILE A 53 2.93 9.43 -4.40
CA ILE A 53 2.30 9.03 -3.13
C ILE A 53 1.97 7.53 -3.15
N VAL A 54 1.29 7.03 -4.19
CA VAL A 54 0.94 5.60 -4.29
C VAL A 54 2.20 4.72 -4.27
N LYS A 55 3.26 5.14 -4.97
CA LYS A 55 4.54 4.40 -5.01
C LYS A 55 5.32 4.46 -3.70
N TYR A 56 5.28 5.58 -2.98
CA TYR A 56 5.87 5.69 -1.64
C TYR A 56 5.17 4.72 -0.67
N PHE A 57 3.84 4.72 -0.62
CA PHE A 57 3.08 3.80 0.23
C PHE A 57 3.25 2.32 -0.14
N GLU A 58 3.55 2.02 -1.41
CA GLU A 58 3.87 0.66 -1.84
C GLU A 58 5.16 0.12 -1.20
N VAL A 59 6.16 0.97 -0.96
CA VAL A 59 7.51 0.54 -0.53
C VAL A 59 7.83 0.87 0.92
N VAL A 60 7.16 1.85 1.52
CA VAL A 60 7.43 2.29 2.90
C VAL A 60 7.14 1.16 3.89
N GLU A 61 8.12 0.86 4.74
CA GLU A 61 7.96 -0.12 5.81
C GLU A 61 7.25 0.49 7.02
N MET A 62 6.32 -0.23 7.64
CA MET A 62 5.53 0.30 8.77
C MET A 62 6.12 -0.07 10.14
N GLU A 63 7.04 -1.04 10.19
CA GLU A 63 7.58 -1.53 11.44
C GLU A 63 8.32 -0.43 12.19
N ASN A 64 8.03 -0.30 13.50
CA ASN A 64 8.69 0.61 14.43
C ASN A 64 8.63 2.10 14.05
N LYS A 65 7.67 2.53 13.22
CA LYS A 65 7.44 3.95 12.96
C LYS A 65 6.84 4.66 14.18
N SER A 66 7.35 5.86 14.47
CA SER A 66 6.84 6.74 15.53
C SER A 66 5.42 7.24 15.24
N LEU A 67 4.77 7.85 16.23
CA LEU A 67 3.49 8.54 16.07
C LEU A 67 3.58 9.61 14.96
N GLU A 68 4.59 10.48 15.02
CA GLU A 68 4.85 11.54 14.03
C GLU A 68 4.96 11.00 12.60
N ASN A 69 5.61 9.83 12.42
CA ASN A 69 5.70 9.20 11.12
C ASN A 69 4.32 8.77 10.59
N HIS A 70 3.46 8.23 11.47
CA HIS A 70 2.10 7.83 11.07
C HIS A 70 1.22 9.05 10.77
N GLU A 71 1.31 10.11 11.57
CA GLU A 71 0.61 11.38 11.33
C GLU A 71 1.01 11.97 9.97
N SER A 72 2.32 11.97 9.66
CA SER A 72 2.83 12.42 8.35
C SER A 72 2.23 11.61 7.19
N MET A 73 2.03 10.30 7.37
CA MET A 73 1.38 9.46 6.37
C MET A 73 -0.11 9.80 6.19
N ILE A 74 -0.83 10.15 7.26
CA ILE A 74 -2.22 10.64 7.14
C ILE A 74 -2.25 11.96 6.36
N VAL A 75 -1.31 12.87 6.61
CA VAL A 75 -1.18 14.11 5.84
C VAL A 75 -0.96 13.80 4.35
N PHE A 76 -0.08 12.84 4.00
CA PHE A 76 0.10 12.44 2.60
C PHE A 76 -1.14 11.82 1.98
N ASN A 77 -1.93 11.05 2.74
CA ASN A 77 -3.23 10.54 2.28
C ASN A 77 -4.21 11.69 1.98
N HIS A 78 -4.30 12.71 2.84
CA HIS A 78 -5.16 13.88 2.56
C HIS A 78 -4.71 14.62 1.31
N VAL A 79 -3.40 14.82 1.14
CA VAL A 79 -2.84 15.40 -0.10
C VAL A 79 -3.21 14.56 -1.32
N LEU A 80 -3.22 13.23 -1.22
CA LEU A 80 -3.67 12.36 -2.30
C LEU A 80 -5.14 12.59 -2.63
N MET A 81 -6.02 12.57 -1.62
CA MET A 81 -7.45 12.77 -1.80
C MET A 81 -7.74 14.10 -2.48
N ASP A 82 -7.10 15.17 -2.01
CA ASP A 82 -7.23 16.50 -2.62
C ASP A 82 -6.71 16.55 -4.05
N THR A 83 -5.57 15.90 -4.31
CA THR A 83 -5.00 15.79 -5.66
C THR A 83 -5.95 15.07 -6.61
N MET A 84 -6.59 13.99 -6.13
CA MET A 84 -7.49 13.19 -6.95
C MET A 84 -8.76 13.93 -7.34
N LYS A 85 -9.27 14.87 -6.54
CA LYS A 85 -10.46 15.69 -6.89
C LYS A 85 -10.30 16.39 -8.25
N GLY A 86 -9.08 16.79 -8.61
CA GLY A 86 -8.79 17.45 -9.89
C GLY A 86 -8.46 16.50 -11.06
N LEU A 87 -8.37 15.20 -10.83
CA LEU A 87 -8.09 14.19 -11.86
C LEU A 87 -9.39 13.60 -12.42
N THR A 88 -9.27 12.90 -13.55
CA THR A 88 -10.32 12.05 -14.11
C THR A 88 -9.97 10.56 -13.93
N PRO A 89 -10.95 9.64 -14.02
CA PRO A 89 -10.67 8.21 -14.13
C PRO A 89 -9.68 7.85 -15.24
N GLU A 90 -9.73 8.54 -16.39
CA GLU A 90 -8.76 8.36 -17.48
C GLU A 90 -7.31 8.67 -17.05
N ASP A 91 -7.12 9.73 -16.26
CA ASP A 91 -5.80 10.04 -15.70
C ASP A 91 -5.30 8.93 -14.78
N MET A 92 -6.17 8.39 -13.93
CA MET A 92 -5.84 7.26 -13.05
C MET A 92 -5.42 6.04 -13.86
N MET A 93 -6.16 5.68 -14.91
CA MET A 93 -5.83 4.54 -15.78
C MET A 93 -4.52 4.74 -16.54
N THR A 94 -4.22 5.97 -16.93
CA THR A 94 -2.97 6.32 -17.61
C THR A 94 -1.76 6.12 -16.70
N ILE A 95 -1.89 6.48 -15.42
CA ILE A 95 -0.81 6.38 -14.44
C ILE A 95 -0.68 4.95 -13.90
N PHE A 96 -1.81 4.32 -13.59
CA PHE A 96 -1.90 2.96 -13.09
C PHE A 96 -2.92 2.18 -13.90
N PRO A 97 -2.49 1.43 -14.93
CA PRO A 97 -3.43 0.62 -15.72
C PRO A 97 -4.18 -0.40 -14.85
N PRO A 98 -5.50 -0.58 -15.04
CA PRO A 98 -6.26 -1.63 -14.37
C PRO A 98 -5.69 -3.02 -14.64
N ALA A 99 -5.64 -3.86 -13.61
CA ALA A 99 -5.22 -5.24 -13.69
C ALA A 99 -6.22 -6.04 -14.52
N LYS A 100 -5.70 -6.82 -15.48
CA LYS A 100 -6.49 -7.69 -16.37
C LYS A 100 -6.73 -9.06 -15.73
N THR A 101 -7.33 -9.05 -14.54
CA THR A 101 -7.86 -10.25 -13.87
C THR A 101 -9.36 -10.30 -14.13
N TYR A 102 -9.90 -11.49 -14.40
CA TYR A 102 -11.27 -11.67 -14.90
C TYR A 102 -12.06 -12.73 -14.13
N ASP A 103 -11.45 -13.40 -13.16
CA ASP A 103 -12.06 -14.46 -12.36
C ASP A 103 -12.43 -13.98 -10.94
N GLY A 104 -12.74 -12.69 -10.80
CA GLY A 104 -13.02 -12.08 -9.49
C GLY A 104 -14.18 -12.72 -8.76
N GLU A 105 -15.27 -12.97 -9.47
CA GLU A 105 -16.48 -13.61 -8.95
C GLU A 105 -16.19 -14.96 -8.28
N LYS A 106 -15.33 -15.77 -8.90
CA LYS A 106 -14.92 -17.08 -8.37
C LYS A 106 -14.26 -16.98 -7.00
N TRP A 107 -13.53 -15.88 -6.74
CA TRP A 107 -12.76 -15.68 -5.52
C TRP A 107 -13.36 -14.65 -4.57
N GLY A 108 -14.55 -14.11 -4.90
CA GLY A 108 -15.18 -13.04 -4.14
C GLY A 108 -14.35 -11.75 -4.09
N ILE A 109 -13.57 -11.47 -5.14
CA ILE A 109 -12.73 -10.27 -5.25
C ILE A 109 -13.18 -9.42 -6.43
N LYS A 110 -12.96 -8.11 -6.34
CA LYS A 110 -13.14 -7.20 -7.48
C LYS A 110 -12.15 -7.55 -8.58
N ASP A 111 -12.56 -7.36 -9.82
CA ASP A 111 -11.75 -7.67 -11.01
C ASP A 111 -11.77 -6.53 -12.03
N TYR A 112 -11.24 -6.79 -13.22
CA TYR A 112 -11.21 -5.81 -14.30
C TYR A 112 -12.60 -5.26 -14.63
N PHE A 113 -13.63 -6.11 -14.69
CA PHE A 113 -14.98 -5.68 -15.02
C PHE A 113 -15.58 -4.81 -13.92
N THR A 114 -15.33 -5.16 -12.66
CA THR A 114 -15.74 -4.35 -11.51
C THR A 114 -15.11 -2.96 -11.56
N THR A 115 -13.79 -2.89 -11.81
CA THR A 115 -13.09 -1.61 -11.97
C THR A 115 -13.66 -0.80 -13.13
N MET A 116 -13.81 -1.39 -14.31
CA MET A 116 -14.34 -0.65 -15.47
C MET A 116 -15.79 -0.19 -15.25
N ALA A 117 -16.62 -0.97 -14.54
CA ALA A 117 -17.98 -0.55 -14.19
C ALA A 117 -17.97 0.71 -13.32
N ALA A 118 -17.18 0.72 -12.25
CA ALA A 118 -17.07 1.88 -11.35
C ALA A 118 -16.54 3.14 -12.07
N LEU A 119 -15.52 2.99 -12.94
CA LEU A 119 -14.98 4.12 -13.70
C LEU A 119 -15.99 4.68 -14.72
N ASN A 120 -16.78 3.82 -15.36
CA ASN A 120 -17.81 4.24 -16.30
C ASN A 120 -19.01 4.88 -15.59
N GLU A 121 -19.41 4.37 -14.43
CA GLU A 121 -20.49 4.92 -13.61
C GLU A 121 -20.16 6.36 -13.17
N HIS A 122 -18.92 6.61 -12.76
CA HIS A 122 -18.44 7.96 -12.48
C HIS A 122 -18.40 8.84 -13.74
N GLY A 123 -17.95 8.26 -14.86
CA GLY A 123 -17.69 8.93 -16.13
C GLY A 123 -16.19 9.12 -16.37
N ILE A 124 -15.65 8.41 -17.37
CA ILE A 124 -14.20 8.26 -17.57
C ILE A 124 -13.45 9.58 -17.74
N ASP A 125 -14.09 10.56 -18.38
CA ASP A 125 -13.57 11.89 -18.72
C ASP A 125 -13.99 12.97 -17.72
N LYS A 126 -14.82 12.63 -16.73
CA LYS A 126 -15.30 13.58 -15.73
C LYS A 126 -14.29 13.72 -14.59
N GLN A 127 -14.16 14.94 -14.07
CA GLN A 127 -13.39 15.16 -12.85
C GLN A 127 -13.99 14.36 -11.70
N ILE A 128 -13.14 13.86 -10.82
CA ILE A 128 -13.54 13.13 -9.62
C ILE A 128 -14.29 14.05 -8.65
N GLY A 129 -13.82 15.29 -8.49
CA GLY A 129 -14.55 16.41 -7.89
C GLY A 129 -14.73 16.36 -6.38
N THR A 130 -14.89 15.18 -5.77
CA THR A 130 -15.11 15.02 -4.33
C THR A 130 -14.17 13.98 -3.72
N GLU A 131 -13.98 14.10 -2.41
CA GLU A 131 -13.19 13.13 -1.65
C GLU A 131 -13.84 11.75 -1.61
N GLU A 132 -15.16 11.72 -1.45
CA GLU A 132 -15.94 10.48 -1.45
C GLU A 132 -15.82 9.74 -2.79
N ALA A 133 -15.93 10.46 -3.91
CA ALA A 133 -15.74 9.87 -5.24
C ALA A 133 -14.30 9.34 -5.41
N ALA A 134 -13.29 10.09 -4.93
CA ALA A 134 -11.89 9.65 -4.97
C ALA A 134 -11.68 8.36 -4.17
N LEU A 135 -12.24 8.29 -2.95
CA LEU A 135 -12.18 7.11 -2.08
C LEU A 135 -12.88 5.91 -2.71
N ASN A 136 -14.10 6.09 -3.22
CA ASN A 136 -14.88 5.03 -3.86
C ASN A 136 -14.14 4.47 -5.08
N LEU A 137 -13.67 5.35 -5.97
CA LEU A 137 -12.89 4.94 -7.13
C LEU A 137 -11.63 4.19 -6.72
N LEU A 138 -10.85 4.71 -5.76
CA LEU A 138 -9.69 3.99 -5.24
C LEU A 138 -10.07 2.60 -4.76
N TRP A 139 -11.20 2.45 -4.05
CA TRP A 139 -11.67 1.18 -3.50
C TRP A 139 -12.11 0.16 -4.56
N ASP A 140 -12.61 0.61 -5.70
CA ASP A 140 -13.01 -0.24 -6.83
C ASP A 140 -11.89 -0.44 -7.87
N PHE A 141 -10.82 0.35 -7.79
CA PHE A 141 -9.71 0.30 -8.73
C PHE A 141 -8.75 -0.84 -8.46
N MET A 142 -8.78 -1.86 -9.32
CA MET A 142 -7.91 -3.02 -9.21
C MET A 142 -6.59 -2.76 -9.94
N ASN A 143 -5.61 -2.27 -9.20
CA ASN A 143 -4.20 -2.23 -9.60
C ASN A 143 -3.33 -2.62 -8.41
N PRO A 144 -2.25 -3.42 -8.57
CA PRO A 144 -1.45 -3.89 -7.43
C PRO A 144 -0.85 -2.78 -6.57
N SER A 145 -0.37 -1.67 -7.17
CA SER A 145 0.19 -0.54 -6.42
C SER A 145 -0.90 0.20 -5.65
N VAL A 146 -2.04 0.48 -6.29
CA VAL A 146 -3.20 1.11 -5.64
C VAL A 146 -3.75 0.22 -4.51
N MET A 147 -3.81 -1.10 -4.72
CA MET A 147 -4.23 -2.05 -3.70
C MET A 147 -3.30 -2.05 -2.49
N LYS A 148 -1.99 -2.08 -2.71
CA LYS A 148 -1.01 -1.98 -1.62
C LYS A 148 -1.14 -0.65 -0.86
N TYR A 149 -1.33 0.45 -1.59
CA TYR A 149 -1.62 1.76 -0.99
C TYR A 149 -2.83 1.70 -0.05
N ARG A 150 -3.97 1.14 -0.50
CA ARG A 150 -5.20 0.99 0.30
C ARG A 150 -4.96 0.20 1.59
N VAL A 151 -4.30 -0.95 1.47
CA VAL A 151 -3.97 -1.78 2.64
C VAL A 151 -3.02 -1.05 3.59
N LYS A 152 -2.05 -0.31 3.04
CA LYS A 152 -1.08 0.46 3.82
C LYS A 152 -1.77 1.59 4.59
N ILE A 153 -2.66 2.37 3.98
CA ILE A 153 -3.34 3.46 4.68
C ILE A 153 -4.30 2.95 5.77
N MET A 154 -5.02 1.84 5.54
CA MET A 154 -5.80 1.19 6.62
C MET A 154 -4.90 0.75 7.79
N SER A 155 -3.71 0.23 7.48
CA SER A 155 -2.75 -0.18 8.50
C SER A 155 -2.23 1.03 9.28
N VAL A 156 -1.97 2.16 8.62
CA VAL A 156 -1.59 3.43 9.25
C VAL A 156 -2.67 3.89 10.23
N MET A 157 -3.92 3.95 9.78
CA MET A 157 -5.06 4.36 10.61
C MET A 157 -5.25 3.42 11.82
N SER A 158 -5.11 2.11 11.62
CA SER A 158 -5.20 1.12 12.71
C SER A 158 -4.07 1.24 13.72
N ASN A 159 -2.85 1.54 13.25
CA ASN A 159 -1.70 1.76 14.14
C ASN A 159 -1.84 3.05 14.95
N LEU A 160 -2.30 4.15 14.33
CA LEU A 160 -2.60 5.40 15.04
C LEU A 160 -3.62 5.17 16.14
N ASN A 161 -4.73 4.53 15.80
CA ASN A 161 -5.77 4.17 16.76
C ASN A 161 -5.21 3.36 17.94
N ARG A 162 -4.29 2.42 17.65
CA ARG A 162 -3.62 1.60 18.67
C ARG A 162 -2.67 2.41 19.53
N LEU A 163 -1.94 3.37 18.97
CA LEU A 163 -1.07 4.27 19.72
C LEU A 163 -1.87 5.18 20.66
N GLU A 164 -3.04 5.62 20.23
CA GLU A 164 -3.91 6.52 21.02
C GLU A 164 -4.70 5.80 22.11
N THR A 165 -5.28 4.63 21.81
CA THR A 165 -6.21 3.96 22.75
C THR A 165 -5.85 2.54 23.11
N GLY A 166 -4.73 2.01 22.60
CA GLY A 166 -4.29 0.63 22.84
C GLY A 166 -5.04 -0.43 22.01
N GLN A 167 -6.01 -0.05 21.19
CA GLN A 167 -6.83 -0.94 20.36
C GLN A 167 -6.64 -0.64 18.87
N GLY A 168 -6.61 -1.66 18.01
CA GLY A 168 -6.69 -1.49 16.55
C GLY A 168 -8.13 -1.24 16.07
N LEU A 169 -8.29 -0.78 14.82
CA LEU A 169 -9.62 -0.46 14.27
C LEU A 169 -10.55 -1.69 14.17
N MET A 170 -10.01 -2.88 13.87
CA MET A 170 -10.82 -4.10 13.82
C MET A 170 -11.32 -4.52 15.21
N GLU A 171 -10.53 -4.28 16.27
CA GLU A 171 -10.94 -4.58 17.64
C GLU A 171 -12.14 -3.69 18.02
N ARG A 172 -12.03 -2.38 17.71
CA ARG A 172 -13.16 -1.45 17.89
C ARG A 172 -14.39 -1.82 17.07
N PHE A 173 -14.21 -2.19 15.79
CA PHE A 173 -15.34 -2.58 14.94
C PHE A 173 -16.10 -3.80 15.51
N ILE A 174 -15.39 -4.80 16.03
CA ILE A 174 -16.01 -5.97 16.67
C ILE A 174 -16.81 -5.54 17.90
N GLU A 175 -16.26 -4.65 18.72
CA GLU A 175 -16.92 -4.10 19.91
C GLU A 175 -18.16 -3.27 19.53
N ASP A 176 -18.02 -2.32 18.60
CA ASP A 176 -19.08 -1.41 18.16
C ASP A 176 -20.25 -2.13 17.46
N GLN A 177 -19.96 -3.24 16.77
CA GLN A 177 -20.98 -4.05 16.09
C GLN A 177 -21.53 -5.18 16.98
N GLU A 178 -21.14 -5.23 18.26
CA GLU A 178 -21.53 -6.28 19.22
C GLU A 178 -21.28 -7.70 18.68
N LEU A 179 -20.22 -7.86 17.88
CA LEU A 179 -19.86 -9.15 17.29
C LEU A 179 -19.20 -10.01 18.35
N ASN A 180 -19.75 -11.21 18.58
CA ASN A 180 -19.17 -12.18 19.50
C ASN A 180 -17.99 -12.93 18.85
N LEU A 181 -16.91 -12.20 18.56
CA LEU A 181 -15.69 -12.73 17.96
C LEU A 181 -14.52 -12.60 18.95
N PRO A 182 -13.83 -13.70 19.29
CA PRO A 182 -12.70 -13.62 20.21
C PRO A 182 -11.54 -12.87 19.57
N VAL A 183 -11.02 -11.86 20.28
CA VAL A 183 -9.88 -11.06 19.87
C VAL A 183 -8.62 -11.55 20.56
N TYR A 184 -7.55 -11.72 19.77
CA TYR A 184 -6.25 -12.14 20.28
C TYR A 184 -5.17 -11.16 19.86
N ARG A 185 -4.25 -10.86 20.79
CA ARG A 185 -3.11 -9.96 20.56
C ARG A 185 -1.81 -10.75 20.58
N ALA A 186 -1.03 -10.62 19.52
CA ALA A 186 0.28 -11.27 19.43
C ALA A 186 1.37 -10.43 20.08
N TYR A 187 2.15 -11.06 20.95
CA TYR A 187 3.32 -10.47 21.59
C TYR A 187 4.53 -11.37 21.35
N THR A 188 5.70 -10.78 21.36
CA THR A 188 6.97 -11.50 21.36
C THR A 188 7.76 -11.05 22.57
N ASP A 189 8.19 -12.00 23.40
CA ASP A 189 9.03 -11.68 24.54
C ASP A 189 10.46 -11.29 24.12
N ASN A 190 11.23 -10.80 25.09
CA ASN A 190 12.64 -10.47 24.95
C ASN A 190 13.55 -11.67 24.59
N LYS A 191 13.02 -12.90 24.57
CA LYS A 191 13.71 -14.12 24.13
C LYS A 191 13.26 -14.58 22.75
N GLY A 192 12.43 -13.79 22.05
CA GLY A 192 11.92 -14.10 20.71
C GLY A 192 10.78 -15.11 20.68
N LYS A 193 10.21 -15.50 21.83
CA LYS A 193 9.08 -16.42 21.91
C LYS A 193 7.77 -15.65 21.73
N SER A 194 7.00 -16.05 20.71
CA SER A 194 5.71 -15.44 20.43
C SER A 194 4.56 -16.12 21.19
N PHE A 195 3.61 -15.33 21.69
CA PHE A 195 2.40 -15.79 22.34
C PHE A 195 1.22 -14.88 21.97
N LEU A 196 0.01 -15.43 22.00
CA LEU A 196 -1.24 -14.68 21.88
C LEU A 196 -1.78 -14.45 23.29
N LEU A 197 -2.26 -13.24 23.58
CA LEU A 197 -3.09 -12.97 24.75
C LEU A 197 -4.55 -12.86 24.32
N ASP A 198 -5.45 -13.51 25.05
CA ASP A 198 -6.88 -13.26 24.94
C ASP A 198 -7.30 -12.01 25.76
N GLU A 199 -8.57 -11.63 25.64
CA GLU A 199 -9.19 -10.53 26.37
C GLU A 199 -9.11 -10.66 27.91
N ASN A 200 -8.97 -11.88 28.42
CA ASN A 200 -8.84 -12.18 29.86
C ASN A 200 -7.37 -12.24 30.32
N GLY A 201 -6.42 -11.94 29.43
CA GLY A 201 -4.98 -11.99 29.71
C GLY A 201 -4.39 -13.41 29.72
N LYS A 202 -5.13 -14.43 29.29
CA LYS A 202 -4.62 -15.80 29.17
C LYS A 202 -3.68 -15.89 27.96
N SER A 203 -2.49 -16.43 28.21
CA SER A 203 -1.49 -16.62 27.15
C SER A 203 -1.62 -17.98 26.43
N ILE A 204 -1.53 -17.94 25.11
CA ILE A 204 -1.50 -19.09 24.22
C ILE A 204 -0.17 -19.05 23.45
N PRO A 205 0.78 -19.98 23.66
CA PRO A 205 2.06 -19.94 22.97
C PRO A 205 1.89 -20.19 21.47
N VAL A 206 2.55 -19.38 20.63
CA VAL A 206 2.56 -19.58 19.18
C VAL A 206 3.68 -20.55 18.82
N ILE A 207 3.32 -21.81 18.55
CA ILE A 207 4.28 -22.84 18.12
C ILE A 207 4.47 -22.72 16.61
N LYS A 208 5.54 -22.04 16.17
CA LYS A 208 5.92 -22.01 14.75
C LYS A 208 6.34 -23.43 14.34
N ARG A 209 5.62 -24.04 13.38
CA ARG A 209 6.02 -25.34 12.81
C ARG A 209 7.38 -25.18 12.14
N LEU A 210 8.34 -26.04 12.46
CA LEU A 210 9.63 -26.07 11.75
C LEU A 210 9.37 -26.21 10.24
N PRO A 211 9.89 -25.29 9.41
CA PRO A 211 9.80 -25.41 7.96
C PRO A 211 10.30 -26.78 7.51
N ARG A 212 9.56 -27.42 6.58
CA ARG A 212 9.84 -28.81 6.16
C ARG A 212 11.28 -29.00 5.65
N TYR A 213 11.89 -27.97 5.08
CA TYR A 213 13.25 -28.01 4.55
C TYR A 213 14.35 -28.06 5.62
N LEU A 214 14.08 -27.69 6.87
CA LEU A 214 15.04 -27.78 7.98
C LEU A 214 15.08 -29.18 8.63
N LYS A 215 14.20 -30.10 8.23
CA LYS A 215 14.14 -31.48 8.76
C LYS A 215 15.17 -32.45 8.15
N LEU A 216 16.02 -31.97 7.23
CA LEU A 216 16.91 -32.81 6.41
C LEU A 216 18.39 -32.75 6.80
N ALA A 217 18.74 -32.28 8.00
CA ALA A 217 20.07 -32.49 8.55
C ALA A 217 19.99 -33.56 9.66
N LYS A 218 20.34 -34.79 9.32
CA LYS A 218 20.69 -35.86 10.27
C LYS A 218 22.19 -36.10 10.17
#